data_AF-A0A4Y2FW37-F1
#
_entry.id   AF-A0A4Y2FW37-F1
#
_cell.length_a   1.000
_cell.length_b   1.000
_cell.length_c   1.000
_cell.angle_alpha   90.00
_cell.angle_beta   90.00
_cell.angle_gamma   90.00
#
_symmetry.space_group_name_H-M   'P 1'
#
loop_
_entity.id
_entity.type
_entity.pdbx_description
1 polymer ?
#
loop_
_entity_poly.entity_id
_entity_poly.type
_entity_poly.pdbx_seq_one_letter_code
_entity_poly.pdbx_strand_id
1 'polypeptide(L)'
;MAFLLKGKKEDLISVASELGIEVNAHMTKIMIKDLIVKNSGYNEEDIKGLLDGISEERRQAEEHTEKKRIQELELEEKKEYRNLNSKKRKEYRNLKKKDERKNENV
;
A
#
# COMPACT_ATOMS: atom_id res chain seq x y z
N MET A 1 6.69 6.45 -28.74
CA MET A 1 6.66 4.96 -28.57
C MET A 1 7.58 4.35 -27.52
N ALA A 2 8.83 4.81 -27.30
CA ALA A 2 9.75 4.17 -26.34
C ALA A 2 9.22 4.15 -24.89
N PHE A 3 8.33 5.10 -24.54
CA PHE A 3 7.69 5.18 -23.23
C PHE A 3 6.84 3.95 -22.88
N LEU A 4 6.24 3.27 -23.87
CA LEU A 4 5.50 2.02 -23.66
C LEU A 4 6.39 0.92 -23.06
N LEU A 5 7.68 0.92 -23.43
CA LEU A 5 8.63 -0.05 -22.88
C LEU A 5 9.07 0.30 -21.45
N LYS A 6 8.75 1.48 -20.92
CA LYS A 6 8.99 1.86 -19.53
C LYS A 6 7.92 1.33 -18.57
N GLY A 7 6.66 1.27 -19.00
CA GLY A 7 5.54 0.75 -18.19
C GLY A 7 5.64 -0.76 -17.92
N LYS A 8 4.89 -1.33 -16.98
CA LYS A 8 4.89 -2.79 -16.74
C LYS A 8 4.14 -3.53 -17.85
N LYS A 9 4.28 -4.86 -17.96
CA LYS A 9 3.54 -5.65 -18.95
C LYS A 9 2.03 -5.51 -18.71
N GLU A 10 1.64 -5.50 -17.45
CA GLU A 10 0.25 -5.36 -16.99
C GLU A 10 -0.33 -4.01 -17.40
N ASP A 11 0.45 -2.93 -17.31
CA ASP A 11 0.01 -1.59 -17.72
C ASP A 11 -0.29 -1.55 -19.23
N LEU A 12 0.55 -2.23 -20.04
CA LEU A 12 0.32 -2.35 -21.47
C LEU A 12 -0.90 -3.23 -21.79
N ILE A 13 -1.20 -4.24 -20.97
CA ILE A 13 -2.42 -5.06 -21.13
C ILE A 13 -3.66 -4.18 -20.90
N SER A 14 -3.66 -3.36 -19.84
CA SER A 14 -4.76 -2.42 -19.58
C SER A 14 -4.95 -1.43 -20.73
N VAL A 15 -3.85 -0.84 -21.22
CA VAL A 15 -3.89 0.05 -22.39
C VAL A 15 -4.43 -0.66 -23.64
N ALA A 16 -4.00 -1.89 -23.90
CA ALA A 16 -4.50 -2.67 -25.02
C ALA A 16 -6.01 -2.94 -24.90
N SER A 17 -6.49 -3.23 -23.69
CA SER A 17 -7.91 -3.41 -23.40
C SER A 17 -8.74 -2.15 -23.68
N GLU A 18 -8.25 -0.96 -23.29
CA GLU A 18 -8.91 0.32 -23.59
C GLU A 18 -9.01 0.59 -25.11
N LEU A 19 -8.02 0.10 -25.88
CA LEU A 19 -8.04 0.16 -27.34
C LEU A 19 -8.85 -0.96 -28.00
N GLY A 20 -9.52 -1.83 -27.22
CA GLY A 20 -10.25 -2.99 -27.73
C GLY A 20 -9.37 -4.07 -28.35
N ILE A 21 -8.10 -4.14 -27.96
CA ILE A 21 -7.13 -5.13 -28.43
C ILE A 21 -7.12 -6.32 -27.46
N GLU A 22 -7.46 -7.50 -27.96
CA GLU A 22 -7.32 -8.73 -27.19
C GLU A 22 -5.85 -9.12 -27.03
N VAL A 23 -5.42 -9.30 -25.78
CA VAL A 23 -4.06 -9.70 -25.43
C VAL A 23 -4.07 -11.07 -24.76
N ASN A 24 -3.27 -12.00 -25.28
CA ASN A 24 -3.06 -13.31 -24.69
C ASN A 24 -1.99 -13.24 -23.58
N ALA A 25 -2.18 -13.97 -22.48
CA ALA A 25 -1.23 -14.09 -21.37
C ALA A 25 0.21 -14.45 -21.80
N HIS A 26 0.36 -15.23 -22.87
CA HIS A 26 1.67 -15.65 -23.42
C HIS A 26 2.37 -14.56 -24.26
N MET A 27 1.68 -13.47 -24.60
CA MET A 27 2.29 -12.38 -25.37
C MET A 27 3.41 -11.71 -24.58
N THR A 28 4.52 -11.44 -25.26
CA THR A 28 5.61 -10.67 -24.67
C THR A 28 5.25 -9.19 -24.62
N LYS A 29 5.90 -8.45 -23.71
CA LYS A 29 5.75 -7.00 -23.61
C LYS A 29 5.96 -6.28 -24.95
N ILE A 30 6.93 -6.74 -25.74
CA ILE A 30 7.24 -6.18 -27.07
C ILE A 30 6.09 -6.43 -28.03
N MET A 31 5.54 -7.64 -28.07
CA MET A 31 4.39 -7.98 -28.93
C MET A 31 3.17 -7.11 -28.61
N ILE A 32 2.87 -6.90 -27.34
CA ILE A 32 1.74 -6.06 -26.90
C ILE A 32 1.96 -4.61 -27.32
N LYS A 33 3.16 -4.06 -27.09
CA LYS A 33 3.53 -2.71 -27.51
C LYS A 33 3.41 -2.54 -29.03
N ASP A 34 3.77 -3.55 -29.81
CA ASP A 34 3.65 -3.49 -31.26
C ASP A 34 2.18 -3.56 -31.73
N LEU A 35 1.30 -4.30 -31.04
CA LEU A 35 -0.14 -4.29 -31.31
C LEU A 35 -0.78 -2.94 -31.02
N ILE A 36 -0.46 -2.34 -29.87
CA ILE A 36 -0.93 -1.00 -29.48
C ILE A 36 -0.56 0.03 -30.54
N VAL A 37 0.70 0.05 -30.95
CA VAL A 37 1.22 1.00 -31.95
C VAL A 37 0.60 0.81 -33.34
N LYS A 38 0.30 -0.44 -33.72
CA LYS A 38 -0.28 -0.77 -35.04
C LYS A 38 -1.80 -0.55 -35.09
N ASN A 39 -2.46 -0.32 -33.96
CA ASN A 39 -3.89 -0.09 -33.92
C ASN A 39 -4.23 1.26 -34.57
N SER A 40 -5.29 1.31 -35.38
CA SER A 40 -5.72 2.54 -36.08
C SER A 40 -6.19 3.64 -35.13
N GLY A 41 -6.59 3.29 -33.91
CA GLY A 41 -6.93 4.20 -32.83
C GLY A 41 -5.74 4.64 -31.97
N TYR A 42 -4.50 4.33 -32.36
CA TYR A 42 -3.32 4.76 -31.60
C TYR A 42 -3.13 6.28 -31.66
N ASN A 43 -3.19 6.91 -30.49
CA ASN A 43 -2.76 8.29 -30.28
C ASN A 43 -1.72 8.33 -29.15
N GLU A 44 -0.52 8.84 -29.44
CA GLU A 44 0.58 8.81 -28.48
C GLU A 44 0.27 9.59 -27.19
N GLU A 45 -0.42 10.73 -27.26
CA GLU A 45 -0.73 11.55 -26.08
C GLU A 45 -1.81 10.90 -25.22
N ASP A 46 -2.85 10.33 -25.84
CA ASP A 46 -3.90 9.62 -25.11
C ASP A 46 -3.31 8.40 -24.38
N ILE A 47 -2.42 7.66 -25.04
CA ILE A 47 -1.78 6.48 -24.43
C ILE A 47 -0.80 6.85 -23.31
N LYS A 48 -0.10 7.99 -23.41
CA LYS A 48 0.69 8.51 -22.28
C LYS A 48 -0.22 8.84 -21.10
N GLY A 49 -1.32 9.55 -21.35
CA GLY A 49 -2.31 9.88 -20.32
C GLY A 49 -2.88 8.64 -19.62
N LEU A 50 -3.19 7.58 -20.37
CA LEU A 50 -3.65 6.31 -19.82
C LEU A 50 -2.59 5.64 -18.93
N LEU A 51 -1.33 5.58 -19.38
CA LEU A 51 -0.25 4.99 -18.58
C LEU A 51 0.07 5.79 -17.33
N ASP A 52 0.01 7.12 -17.41
CA ASP A 52 0.21 8.01 -16.26
C ASP A 52 -0.94 7.81 -15.25
N GLY A 53 -2.18 7.71 -15.71
CA GLY A 53 -3.34 7.39 -14.87
C GLY A 53 -3.19 6.05 -14.15
N ILE A 54 -2.86 4.97 -14.87
CA ILE A 54 -2.64 3.64 -14.28
C ILE A 54 -1.50 3.67 -13.24
N SER A 55 -0.42 4.38 -13.55
CA SER A 55 0.73 4.49 -12.65
C SER A 55 0.37 5.24 -11.37
N GLU A 56 -0.42 6.31 -11.50
CA GLU A 56 -0.88 7.12 -10.39
C GLU A 56 -1.90 6.38 -9.51
N GLU A 57 -2.86 5.67 -10.10
CA GLU A 57 -3.80 4.82 -9.36
C GLU A 57 -3.08 3.77 -8.51
N ARG A 58 -2.09 3.09 -9.11
CA ARG A 58 -1.24 2.14 -8.38
C ARG A 58 -0.52 2.82 -7.21
N ARG A 59 0.09 3.98 -7.46
CA ARG A 59 0.81 4.74 -6.43
C ARG A 59 -0.12 5.12 -5.27
N GLN A 60 -1.34 5.57 -5.56
CA GLN A 60 -2.33 5.93 -4.54
C GLN A 60 -2.80 4.72 -3.74
N ALA A 61 -3.01 3.56 -4.39
CA ALA A 61 -3.38 2.33 -3.72
C ALA A 61 -2.28 1.85 -2.74
N GLU A 62 -1.02 1.92 -3.16
CA GLU A 62 0.14 1.59 -2.33
C GLU A 62 0.28 2.57 -1.14
N GLU A 63 0.13 3.88 -1.39
CA GLU A 63 0.18 4.91 -0.34
C GLU A 63 -0.93 4.73 0.71
N HIS A 64 -2.15 4.44 0.26
CA HIS A 64 -3.28 4.20 1.17
C HIS A 64 -3.07 2.95 2.02
N THR A 65 -2.52 1.88 1.43
CA THR A 65 -2.23 0.63 2.13
C THR A 65 -1.16 0.85 3.18
N GLU A 66 -0.07 1.54 2.84
CA GLU A 66 1.01 1.82 3.80
C GLU A 66 0.55 2.76 4.92
N LYS A 67 -0.23 3.79 4.59
CA LYS A 67 -0.79 4.70 5.61
C LYS A 67 -1.68 3.95 6.60
N LYS A 68 -2.52 3.02 6.14
CA LYS A 68 -3.32 2.16 7.02
C LYS A 68 -2.45 1.29 7.91
N ARG A 69 -1.41 0.65 7.35
CA ARG A 69 -0.48 -0.18 8.11
C ARG A 69 0.22 0.61 9.21
N ILE A 70 0.70 1.82 8.91
CA ILE A 70 1.32 2.71 9.89
C ILE A 70 0.32 3.08 11.00
N GLN A 71 -0.92 3.45 10.65
CA GLN A 71 -1.96 3.77 11.63
C GLN A 71 -2.31 2.60 12.56
N GLU A 72 -2.34 1.37 12.03
CA GLU A 72 -2.57 0.17 12.84
C GLU A 72 -1.44 -0.07 13.83
N LEU A 73 -0.18 0.07 13.38
CA LEU A 73 1.00 -0.04 14.24
C LEU A 73 1.03 1.01 15.35
N GLU A 74 0.75 2.29 15.02
CA GLU A 74 0.66 3.37 16.02
C GLU A 74 -0.44 3.10 17.06
N LEU A 75 -1.58 2.58 16.62
CA LEU A 75 -2.68 2.25 17.52
C LEU A 75 -2.32 1.09 18.45
N GLU A 76 -1.60 0.09 17.94
CA GLU A 76 -1.12 -1.05 18.70
C GLU A 76 -0.07 -0.63 19.73
N GLU A 77 0.93 0.15 19.34
CA GLU A 77 1.94 0.70 20.25
C GLU A 77 1.29 1.54 21.37
N LYS A 78 0.30 2.37 21.02
CA LYS A 78 -0.45 3.15 22.02
C LYS A 78 -1.27 2.28 22.97
N LYS A 79 -1.78 1.13 22.52
CA LYS A 79 -2.47 0.15 23.40
C LYS A 79 -1.45 -0.51 24.33
N GLU A 80 -0.31 -0.95 23.82
CA GLU A 80 0.75 -1.56 24.63
C GLU A 80 1.28 -0.61 25.69
N TYR A 81 1.57 0.64 25.33
CA TYR A 81 2.03 1.67 26.25
C TYR A 81 1.02 1.92 27.39
N ARG A 82 -0.28 2.01 27.05
CA ARG A 82 -1.35 2.15 28.06
C ARG A 82 -1.43 0.93 28.98
N ASN A 83 -1.31 -0.27 28.43
CA ASN A 83 -1.34 -1.50 29.21
C ASN A 83 -0.14 -1.58 30.17
N LEU A 84 1.05 -1.25 29.70
CA LEU A 84 2.26 -1.22 30.52
C LEU A 84 2.14 -0.20 31.66
N ASN A 85 1.66 1.01 31.37
CA ASN A 85 1.44 2.04 32.40
C ASN A 85 0.36 1.63 33.41
N SER A 86 -0.71 0.98 32.97
CA SER A 86 -1.74 0.44 33.86
C SER A 86 -1.17 -0.64 34.80
N LYS A 87 -0.34 -1.56 34.27
CA LYS A 87 0.36 -2.57 35.07
C LYS A 87 1.28 -1.93 36.11
N LYS A 88 2.15 -1.00 35.71
CA LYS A 88 3.05 -0.26 36.61
C LYS A 88 2.28 0.47 37.73
N ARG A 89 1.15 1.12 37.40
CA ARG A 89 0.29 1.79 38.40
C ARG A 89 -0.37 0.83 39.38
N LYS A 90 -0.77 -0.37 38.94
CA LYS A 90 -1.32 -1.41 39.83
C LYS A 90 -0.22 -1.94 40.76
N GLU A 91 0.96 -2.21 40.22
CA GLU A 91 2.11 -2.68 40.98
C GLU A 91 2.54 -1.67 42.07
N TYR A 92 2.68 -0.40 41.72
CA TYR A 92 3.01 0.66 42.68
C TYR A 92 1.98 0.76 43.82
N ARG A 93 0.68 0.66 43.50
CA ARG A 93 -0.39 0.62 44.51
C ARG A 93 -0.29 -0.59 45.43
N ASN A 94 0.05 -1.76 44.89
CA ASN A 94 0.20 -2.98 45.67
C ASN A 94 1.42 -2.93 46.60
N LEU A 95 2.54 -2.35 46.14
CA LEU A 95 3.74 -2.13 46.95
C LEU A 95 3.45 -1.19 48.12
N LYS A 96 2.83 -0.03 47.86
CA LYS A 96 2.47 0.94 48.91
C LYS A 96 1.59 0.32 49.99
N LYS A 97 0.55 -0.44 49.60
CA LYS A 97 -0.33 -1.17 50.53
C LYS A 97 0.39 -2.26 51.33
N LYS A 98 1.49 -2.82 50.80
CA LYS A 98 2.28 -3.85 51.50
C LYS A 98 3.17 -3.21 52.56
N ASP A 99 3.71 -2.03 52.28
CA ASP A 99 4.55 -1.28 53.21
C ASP A 99 3.73 -0.69 54.36
N GLU A 100 2.53 -0.13 54.08
CA GLU A 100 1.59 0.34 55.10
C GLU A 100 1.21 -0.78 56.08
N ARG A 101 0.82 -1.96 55.56
CA ARG A 101 0.48 -3.13 56.39
C ARG A 101 1.64 -3.67 57.23
N LYS A 102 2.89 -3.47 56.80
CA LYS A 102 4.07 -3.88 57.59
C LYS A 102 4.32 -2.91 58.76
N ASN A 103 4.10 -1.62 58.54
CA ASN A 103 4.32 -0.60 59.56
C ASN A 103 3.23 -0.58 60.65
N GLU A 104 2.01 -1.04 60.35
CA GLU A 104 0.92 -1.17 61.33
C GLU A 104 1.06 -2.38 62.27
N ASN A 105 1.93 -3.35 61.94
CA ASN A 105 2.14 -4.58 62.71
C ASN A 105 3.45 -4.59 63.53
N VAL A 106 4.05 -3.41 63.75
CA VAL A 106 5.26 -3.18 64.57
C VAL A 106 4.91 -2.20 65.69
#